data_AF-A0A9E3WIC8-F1
#
_entry.id   AF-A0A9E3WIC8-F1
#
_cell.length_a   1.000
_cell.length_b   1.000
_cell.length_c   1.000
_cell.angle_alpha   90.00
_cell.angle_beta   90.00
_cell.angle_gamma   90.00
#
_symmetry.space_group_name_H-M   'P 1'
#
loop_
_entity.id
_entity.type
_entity.pdbx_description
1 polymer ?
#
loop_
_entity_poly.entity_id
_entity_poly.type
_entity_poly.pdbx_seq_one_letter_code
_entity_poly.pdbx_strand_id
1 'polypeptide(L)'
;MLRNGTSAMILAVAASTAAATASSRSAPVQPIPFSHRLHAGTNGIGCLSCHTYAEHSPIAGIPSMARCFGCHKFVAKDKPDVKAVVDAYHEGRALEWARVYRLPDHVFFSHQKHVAAGLACQKCHGEVQQMDAVRLAQPLLMGWCLDCHTERHAPTTCLTCHK
;
A
#
# COMPACT_ATOMS: atom_id res chain seq x y z
N MET A 1 -52.98 53.71 0.13
CA MET A 1 -51.66 54.23 0.52
C MET A 1 -50.98 53.21 1.41
N LEU A 2 -49.77 52.75 1.02
CA LEU A 2 -48.68 52.14 1.85
C LEU A 2 -49.08 50.89 2.67
N ARG A 3 -48.90 49.64 2.20
CA ARG A 3 -47.64 48.87 1.96
C ARG A 3 -46.77 48.77 3.22
N ASN A 4 -46.75 47.61 3.87
CA ASN A 4 -45.66 47.10 4.73
C ASN A 4 -45.80 45.58 4.92
N GLY A 5 -45.30 44.82 3.93
CA GLY A 5 -45.08 43.38 4.05
C GLY A 5 -43.62 43.14 4.42
N THR A 6 -43.38 42.55 5.58
CA THR A 6 -42.06 42.15 6.07
C THR A 6 -41.67 40.81 5.43
N SER A 7 -40.94 40.85 4.32
CA SER A 7 -40.24 39.67 3.77
C SER A 7 -38.89 39.50 4.47
N ALA A 8 -38.80 38.51 5.36
CA ALA A 8 -37.53 37.99 5.85
C ALA A 8 -36.85 37.18 4.73
N MET A 9 -35.69 37.66 4.27
CA MET A 9 -34.86 36.98 3.28
C MET A 9 -33.95 35.98 4.02
N ILE A 10 -34.29 34.68 3.96
CA ILE A 10 -33.44 33.60 4.48
C ILE A 10 -32.47 33.22 3.36
N LEU A 11 -31.20 33.61 3.48
CA LEU A 11 -30.13 33.11 2.62
C LEU A 11 -29.83 31.65 3.00
N ALA A 12 -30.27 30.69 2.19
CA ALA A 12 -29.82 29.30 2.28
C ALA A 12 -28.42 29.20 1.65
N VAL A 13 -27.39 29.09 2.48
CA VAL A 13 -26.03 28.75 2.04
C VAL A 13 -26.00 27.25 1.74
N ALA A 14 -25.99 26.89 0.46
CA ALA A 14 -25.81 25.51 0.04
C ALA A 14 -24.34 25.10 0.25
N ALA A 15 -24.07 24.39 1.35
CA ALA A 15 -22.78 23.75 1.57
C ALA A 15 -22.62 22.59 0.57
N SER A 16 -21.80 22.81 -0.46
CA SER A 16 -21.39 21.74 -1.38
C SER A 16 -20.46 20.78 -0.64
N THR A 17 -20.97 19.60 -0.27
CA THR A 17 -20.15 18.50 0.22
C THR A 17 -19.41 17.88 -0.95
N ALA A 18 -18.25 18.46 -1.30
CA ALA A 18 -17.24 17.75 -2.04
C ALA A 18 -16.75 16.59 -1.15
N ALA A 19 -17.36 15.42 -1.27
CA ALA A 19 -16.86 14.19 -0.71
C ALA A 19 -15.58 13.82 -1.48
N ALA A 20 -14.46 14.41 -1.06
CA ALA A 20 -13.15 13.88 -1.39
C ALA A 20 -13.12 12.44 -0.87
N THR A 21 -13.07 11.47 -1.78
CA THR A 21 -12.90 10.06 -1.47
C THR A 21 -11.53 9.88 -0.83
N ALA A 22 -11.47 10.01 0.50
CA ALA A 22 -10.30 9.65 1.27
C ALA A 22 -10.08 8.14 1.06
N SER A 23 -9.01 7.75 0.36
CA SER A 23 -8.50 6.38 0.42
C SER A 23 -8.36 6.03 1.90
N SER A 24 -9.12 5.04 2.37
CA SER A 24 -9.19 4.76 3.79
C SER A 24 -7.80 4.39 4.30
N ARG A 25 -7.35 5.03 5.39
CA ARG A 25 -6.13 4.66 6.11
C ARG A 25 -6.26 3.32 6.85
N SER A 26 -7.46 2.72 6.85
CA SER A 26 -7.69 1.40 7.41
C SER A 26 -7.10 0.32 6.50
N ALA A 27 -6.59 -0.74 7.10
CA ALA A 27 -6.13 -1.89 6.34
C ALA A 27 -7.34 -2.57 5.64
N PRO A 28 -7.25 -2.90 4.34
CA PRO A 28 -8.30 -3.63 3.66
C PRO A 28 -8.36 -5.07 4.17
N VAL A 29 -9.55 -5.68 4.09
CA VAL A 29 -9.73 -7.11 4.34
C VAL A 29 -8.95 -7.90 3.29
N GLN A 30 -8.13 -8.84 3.74
CA GLN A 30 -7.31 -9.70 2.89
C GLN A 30 -7.95 -11.10 2.78
N PRO A 31 -7.69 -11.85 1.69
CA PRO A 31 -8.19 -13.22 1.55
C PRO A 31 -7.67 -14.16 2.65
N ILE A 32 -6.46 -13.91 3.16
CA ILE A 32 -5.88 -14.60 4.32
C ILE A 32 -5.23 -13.52 5.21
N PRO A 33 -5.43 -13.56 6.55
CA PRO A 33 -4.84 -12.58 7.46
C PRO A 33 -3.32 -12.78 7.61
N PHE A 34 -2.54 -12.15 6.74
CA PHE A 34 -1.08 -12.18 6.78
C PHE A 34 -0.50 -11.07 7.67
N SER A 35 0.16 -11.45 8.77
CA SER A 35 0.83 -10.53 9.69
C SER A 35 2.30 -10.29 9.32
N HIS A 36 2.64 -9.08 8.88
CA HIS A 36 4.04 -8.66 8.72
C HIS A 36 4.73 -8.52 10.08
N ARG A 37 3.99 -8.16 11.14
CA ARG A 37 4.49 -8.12 12.51
C ARG A 37 5.06 -9.46 12.96
N LEU A 38 4.34 -10.55 12.72
CA LEU A 38 4.82 -11.88 13.08
C LEU A 38 6.04 -12.29 12.25
N HIS A 39 5.97 -12.12 10.92
CA HIS A 39 7.01 -12.62 10.02
C HIS A 39 8.29 -11.78 10.05
N ALA A 40 8.18 -10.46 9.82
CA ALA A 40 9.34 -9.58 9.74
C ALA A 40 9.75 -9.03 11.11
N GLY A 41 8.79 -8.74 11.99
CA GLY A 41 9.06 -8.16 13.32
C GLY A 41 9.53 -9.21 14.31
N THR A 42 8.67 -10.18 14.64
CA THR A 42 8.96 -11.19 15.65
C THR A 42 9.98 -12.23 15.18
N ASN A 43 9.82 -12.75 13.96
CA ASN A 43 10.68 -13.81 13.44
C ASN A 43 11.90 -13.29 12.66
N GLY A 44 12.04 -11.97 12.49
CA GLY A 44 13.21 -11.37 11.84
C GLY A 44 13.38 -11.72 10.36
N ILE A 45 12.32 -12.17 9.67
CA ILE A 45 12.41 -12.50 8.24
C ILE A 45 12.60 -11.20 7.44
N GLY A 46 13.74 -11.08 6.77
CA GLY A 46 14.07 -9.88 5.99
C GLY A 46 13.07 -9.61 4.85
N CYS A 47 12.82 -8.34 4.55
CA CYS A 47 11.79 -7.89 3.58
C CYS A 47 11.95 -8.55 2.19
N LEU A 48 13.19 -8.61 1.72
CA LEU A 48 13.55 -9.15 0.41
C LEU A 48 13.45 -10.67 0.32
N SER A 49 13.28 -11.35 1.46
CA SER A 49 13.03 -12.79 1.48
C SER A 49 11.73 -13.11 0.76
N CYS A 50 10.70 -12.26 0.84
CA CYS A 50 9.42 -12.48 0.17
C CYS A 50 9.24 -11.55 -1.04
N HIS A 51 9.70 -10.31 -0.94
CA HIS A 51 9.62 -9.31 -2.02
C HIS A 51 10.90 -9.29 -2.85
N THR A 52 11.27 -10.45 -3.41
CA THR A 52 12.56 -10.70 -4.06
C THR A 52 12.82 -9.83 -5.29
N TYR A 53 11.76 -9.27 -5.91
CA TYR A 53 11.92 -8.44 -7.10
C TYR A 53 12.16 -6.96 -6.78
N ALA A 54 12.07 -6.54 -5.52
CA ALA A 54 12.21 -5.13 -5.16
C ALA A 54 13.57 -4.54 -5.58
N GLU A 55 14.63 -5.34 -5.60
CA GLU A 55 15.98 -4.91 -5.98
C GLU A 55 16.28 -5.00 -7.49
N HIS A 56 15.43 -5.67 -8.25
CA HIS A 56 15.76 -6.07 -9.63
C HIS A 56 14.67 -5.74 -10.65
N SER A 57 13.52 -5.25 -10.19
CA SER A 57 12.37 -4.92 -11.02
C SER A 57 11.76 -3.59 -10.61
N PRO A 58 11.07 -2.88 -11.52
CA PRO A 58 10.20 -1.78 -11.14
C PRO A 58 9.10 -2.18 -10.16
N ILE A 59 8.68 -3.44 -10.18
CA ILE A 59 7.60 -3.99 -9.36
C ILE A 59 8.21 -4.98 -8.35
N ALA A 60 8.10 -4.69 -7.04
CA ALA A 60 8.54 -5.61 -6.00
C ALA A 60 7.73 -6.92 -5.96
N GLY A 61 6.47 -6.86 -6.39
CA GLY A 61 5.55 -7.98 -6.47
C GLY A 61 5.05 -8.47 -5.11
N ILE A 62 4.01 -9.30 -5.14
CA ILE A 62 3.57 -10.09 -4.00
C ILE A 62 4.17 -11.49 -4.19
N PRO A 63 4.69 -12.13 -3.12
CA PRO A 63 5.26 -13.47 -3.21
C PRO A 63 4.27 -14.48 -3.81
N SER A 64 4.78 -15.45 -4.55
CA SER A 64 3.99 -16.58 -5.03
C SER A 64 3.56 -17.49 -3.87
N MET A 65 2.52 -18.31 -4.09
CA MET A 65 2.09 -19.30 -3.10
C MET A 65 3.21 -20.30 -2.74
N ALA A 66 4.12 -20.58 -3.68
CA ALA A 66 5.29 -21.41 -3.41
C ALA A 66 6.20 -20.82 -2.31
N ARG A 67 6.30 -19.49 -2.22
CA ARG A 67 7.08 -18.83 -1.17
C ARG A 67 6.47 -19.05 0.21
N CYS A 68 5.14 -18.95 0.31
CA CYS A 68 4.40 -19.23 1.52
C CYS A 68 4.52 -20.72 1.91
N PHE A 69 4.28 -21.61 0.95
CA PHE A 69 4.36 -23.07 1.14
C PHE A 69 5.76 -23.55 1.56
N GLY A 70 6.82 -22.92 1.06
CA GLY A 70 8.21 -23.30 1.34
C GLY A 70 8.51 -23.46 2.84
N CYS A 71 7.94 -22.60 3.68
CA CYS A 71 8.01 -22.72 5.15
C CYS A 71 6.78 -23.41 5.74
N HIS A 72 5.57 -23.05 5.30
CA HIS A 72 4.32 -23.52 5.90
C HIS A 72 4.02 -25.01 5.65
N LYS A 73 4.78 -25.68 4.78
CA LYS A 73 4.82 -27.14 4.74
C LYS A 73 5.41 -27.78 5.99
N PHE A 74 6.04 -26.99 6.87
CA PHE A 74 6.65 -27.43 8.14
C PHE A 74 6.15 -26.65 9.36
N VAL A 75 5.86 -25.35 9.24
CA VAL A 75 5.56 -24.48 10.39
C VAL A 75 4.08 -24.10 10.48
N ALA A 76 3.55 -24.11 11.72
CA ALA A 76 2.19 -23.67 12.07
C ALA A 76 1.07 -24.34 11.26
N LYS A 77 1.25 -25.60 10.83
CA LYS A 77 0.33 -26.32 9.93
C LYS A 77 -1.08 -26.47 10.47
N ASP A 78 -1.22 -26.52 11.78
CA ASP A 78 -2.51 -26.73 12.45
C ASP A 78 -3.36 -25.45 12.50
N LYS A 79 -2.81 -24.30 12.09
CA LYS A 79 -3.58 -23.05 12.03
C LYS A 79 -4.47 -23.03 10.79
N PRO A 80 -5.76 -22.64 10.91
CA PRO A 80 -6.69 -22.62 9.79
C PRO A 80 -6.24 -21.73 8.64
N ASP A 81 -5.67 -20.55 8.92
CA ASP A 81 -5.14 -19.64 7.90
C ASP A 81 -3.96 -20.24 7.13
N VAL A 82 -3.11 -21.01 7.81
CA VAL A 82 -1.96 -21.69 7.21
C VAL A 82 -2.43 -22.86 6.35
N LYS A 83 -3.44 -23.60 6.81
CA LYS A 83 -4.08 -24.62 6.00
C LYS A 83 -4.65 -24.03 4.70
N ALA A 84 -5.29 -22.86 4.75
CA ALA A 84 -5.79 -22.18 3.54
C ALA A 84 -4.66 -21.80 2.56
N VAL A 85 -3.48 -21.40 3.07
CA VAL A 85 -2.27 -21.15 2.25
C VAL A 85 -1.78 -22.42 1.57
N VAL A 86 -1.69 -23.52 2.32
CA VAL A 86 -1.21 -24.81 1.82
C VAL A 86 -2.18 -25.39 0.78
N ASP A 87 -3.47 -25.33 1.05
CA ASP A 87 -4.53 -25.77 0.13
C ASP A 87 -4.46 -24.95 -1.18
N ALA A 88 -4.37 -23.61 -1.09
CA ALA A 88 -4.24 -22.75 -2.27
C ALA A 88 -2.98 -23.05 -3.11
N TYR A 89 -1.86 -23.42 -2.47
CA TYR A 89 -0.67 -23.88 -3.20
C TYR A 89 -0.92 -25.18 -3.97
N HIS A 90 -1.52 -26.19 -3.34
CA HIS A 90 -1.80 -27.48 -3.97
C HIS A 90 -2.83 -27.39 -5.10
N GLU A 91 -3.79 -26.48 -4.98
CA GLU A 91 -4.78 -26.19 -6.02
C GLU A 91 -4.22 -25.36 -7.19
N GLY A 92 -2.98 -24.86 -7.08
CA GLY A 92 -2.41 -23.93 -8.06
C GLY A 92 -3.14 -22.58 -8.10
N ARG A 93 -3.88 -22.23 -7.04
CA ARG A 93 -4.74 -21.05 -6.99
C ARG A 93 -3.95 -19.85 -6.46
N ALA A 94 -3.92 -18.77 -7.24
CA ALA A 94 -3.42 -17.48 -6.77
C ALA A 94 -4.44 -16.83 -5.82
N LEU A 95 -3.92 -16.13 -4.80
CA LEU A 95 -4.76 -15.34 -3.90
C LEU A 95 -4.93 -13.92 -4.47
N GLU A 96 -6.18 -13.47 -4.53
CA GLU A 96 -6.55 -12.12 -4.95
C GLU A 96 -6.37 -11.14 -3.79
N TRP A 97 -5.13 -10.65 -3.62
CA TRP A 97 -4.79 -9.71 -2.55
C TRP A 97 -5.41 -8.34 -2.78
N ALA A 98 -5.99 -7.77 -1.71
CA ALA A 98 -6.44 -6.38 -1.72
C ALA A 98 -5.22 -5.46 -1.66
N ARG A 99 -4.83 -4.90 -2.81
CA ARG A 99 -3.66 -4.02 -2.91
C ARG A 99 -3.86 -2.71 -2.14
N VAL A 100 -2.93 -2.42 -1.23
CA VAL A 100 -2.93 -1.21 -0.39
C VAL A 100 -2.32 -0.02 -1.13
N TYR A 101 -1.17 -0.22 -1.78
CA TYR A 101 -0.44 0.83 -2.49
C TYR A 101 -0.83 0.81 -3.96
N ARG A 102 -1.43 1.90 -4.45
CA ARG A 102 -1.76 2.12 -5.86
C ARG A 102 -1.33 3.52 -6.28
N LEU A 103 -0.48 3.59 -7.29
CA LEU A 103 -0.20 4.82 -8.02
C LEU A 103 -1.07 4.86 -9.29
N PRO A 104 -1.41 6.04 -9.82
CA PRO A 104 -2.10 6.15 -11.10
C PRO A 104 -1.29 5.51 -12.24
N ASP A 105 -1.97 4.98 -13.27
CA ASP A 105 -1.31 4.23 -14.34
C ASP A 105 -0.37 5.08 -15.21
N HIS A 106 -0.60 6.39 -15.27
CA HIS A 106 0.28 7.36 -15.93
C HIS A 106 1.50 7.74 -15.08
N VAL A 107 1.74 7.06 -13.96
CA VAL A 107 2.89 7.24 -13.08
C VAL A 107 3.79 6.00 -13.17
N PHE A 108 4.97 6.18 -13.72
CA PHE A 108 6.05 5.21 -13.71
C PHE A 108 6.82 5.29 -12.38
N PHE A 109 6.82 4.19 -11.64
CA PHE A 109 7.63 3.99 -10.44
C PHE A 109 8.50 2.74 -10.58
N SER A 110 9.73 2.77 -10.03
CA SER A 110 10.64 1.63 -10.06
C SER A 110 11.23 1.32 -8.70
N HIS A 111 10.85 0.19 -8.09
CA HIS A 111 11.45 -0.26 -6.83
C HIS A 111 12.97 -0.39 -6.93
N GLN A 112 13.47 -1.10 -7.95
CA GLN A 112 14.91 -1.30 -8.16
C GLN A 112 15.72 0.00 -8.06
N LYS A 113 15.27 1.08 -8.72
CA LYS A 113 15.99 2.37 -8.69
C LYS A 113 16.05 2.96 -7.27
N HIS A 114 14.94 2.90 -6.54
CA HIS A 114 14.86 3.46 -5.19
C HIS A 114 15.64 2.63 -4.18
N VAL A 115 15.56 1.29 -4.27
CA VAL A 115 16.35 0.40 -3.41
C VAL A 115 17.84 0.53 -3.70
N ALA A 116 18.25 0.59 -4.97
CA ALA A 116 19.64 0.82 -5.36
C ALA A 116 20.18 2.19 -4.88
N ALA A 117 19.30 3.18 -4.73
CA ALA A 117 19.63 4.48 -4.14
C ALA A 117 19.72 4.46 -2.60
N GLY A 118 19.66 3.28 -1.96
CA GLY A 118 19.82 3.09 -0.53
C GLY A 118 18.61 3.51 0.31
N LEU A 119 17.41 3.63 -0.28
CA LEU A 119 16.21 3.93 0.47
C LEU A 119 15.74 2.70 1.26
N ALA A 120 15.59 2.88 2.57
CA ALA A 120 14.97 1.87 3.43
C ALA A 120 13.48 1.69 3.06
N CYS A 121 13.00 0.44 3.13
CA CYS A 121 11.61 0.09 2.82
C CYS A 121 10.60 0.93 3.65
N GLN A 122 10.96 1.17 4.91
CA GLN A 122 10.16 1.87 5.90
C GLN A 122 9.95 3.35 5.57
N LYS A 123 10.84 3.97 4.78
CA LYS A 123 10.68 5.37 4.37
C LYS A 123 9.37 5.58 3.60
N CYS A 124 8.97 4.59 2.78
CA CYS A 124 7.75 4.65 1.97
C CYS A 124 6.61 3.83 2.59
N HIS A 125 6.91 2.66 3.15
CA HIS A 125 5.89 1.72 3.64
C HIS A 125 5.61 1.83 5.14
N GLY A 126 6.36 2.67 5.86
CA GLY A 126 6.31 2.77 7.33
C GLY A 126 6.88 1.53 8.01
N GLU A 127 6.68 1.44 9.32
CA GLU A 127 7.11 0.30 10.15
C GLU A 127 6.23 -0.94 9.90
N VAL A 128 6.28 -1.51 8.69
CA VAL A 128 5.48 -2.67 8.27
C VAL A 128 5.70 -3.89 9.16
N GLN A 129 6.91 -4.04 9.72
CA GLN A 129 7.24 -5.08 10.68
C GLN A 129 6.54 -4.90 12.04
N GLN A 130 5.73 -3.87 12.21
CA GLN A 130 4.83 -3.68 13.35
C GLN A 130 3.35 -3.82 12.95
N MET A 131 3.05 -4.15 11.69
CA MET A 131 1.69 -4.22 11.16
C MET A 131 1.19 -5.66 11.06
N ASP A 132 0.09 -5.97 11.76
CA ASP A 132 -0.65 -7.22 11.54
C ASP A 132 -1.47 -7.19 10.25
N ALA A 133 -1.92 -6.00 9.83
CA ALA A 133 -2.51 -5.78 8.52
C ALA A 133 -1.94 -4.50 7.92
N VAL A 134 -1.49 -4.58 6.66
CA VAL A 134 -0.82 -3.45 6.00
C VAL A 134 -1.83 -2.35 5.71
N ARG A 135 -1.43 -1.13 6.03
CA ARG A 135 -2.15 0.11 5.72
C ARG A 135 -1.24 1.10 5.03
N LEU A 136 -1.83 2.11 4.41
CA LEU A 136 -1.09 3.21 3.81
C LEU A 136 -0.35 3.99 4.90
N ALA A 137 0.98 4.03 4.83
CA ALA A 137 1.81 4.73 5.81
C ALA A 137 2.15 6.16 5.38
N GLN A 138 2.42 6.35 4.08
CA GLN A 138 2.75 7.62 3.47
C GLN A 138 1.71 7.99 2.42
N PRO A 139 1.46 9.29 2.17
CA PRO A 139 0.45 9.72 1.20
C PRO A 139 0.81 9.33 -0.25
N LEU A 140 2.11 9.24 -0.57
CA LEU A 140 2.63 8.92 -1.91
C LEU A 140 2.01 9.76 -3.04
N LEU A 141 1.69 11.01 -2.71
CA LEU A 141 1.24 12.01 -3.67
C LEU A 141 2.44 12.64 -4.36
N MET A 142 2.23 13.23 -5.54
CA MET A 142 3.29 13.88 -6.33
C MET A 142 4.17 14.82 -5.50
N GLY A 143 3.57 15.68 -4.67
CA GLY A 143 4.32 16.58 -3.78
C GLY A 143 5.27 15.84 -2.85
N TRP A 144 4.80 14.79 -2.17
CA TRP A 144 5.63 13.98 -1.28
C TRP A 144 6.81 13.32 -2.01
N CYS A 145 6.57 12.83 -3.23
CA CYS A 145 7.63 12.28 -4.07
C CYS A 145 8.65 13.35 -4.48
N LEU A 146 8.18 14.53 -4.90
CA LEU A 146 9.03 15.65 -5.31
C LEU A 146 9.86 16.22 -4.15
N ASP A 147 9.28 16.29 -2.94
CA ASP A 147 9.99 16.72 -1.74
C ASP A 147 11.17 15.78 -1.46
N CYS A 148 10.90 14.46 -1.42
CA CYS A 148 11.94 13.44 -1.25
C CYS A 148 13.00 13.47 -2.35
N HIS A 149 12.59 13.66 -3.61
CA HIS A 149 13.52 13.77 -4.73
C HIS A 149 14.39 15.03 -4.61
N THR A 150 13.82 16.16 -4.19
CA THR A 150 14.55 17.42 -3.99
C THR A 150 15.57 17.29 -2.88
N GLU A 151 15.17 16.75 -1.71
CA GLU A 151 16.07 16.50 -0.57
C GLU A 151 17.26 15.62 -0.94
N ARG A 152 17.06 14.68 -1.87
CA ARG A 152 18.08 13.70 -2.30
C ARG A 152 18.76 14.07 -3.61
N HIS A 153 18.49 15.25 -4.18
CA HIS A 153 19.02 15.68 -5.47
C HIS A 153 18.74 14.68 -6.61
N ALA A 154 17.59 14.00 -6.55
CA ALA A 154 17.13 13.08 -7.58
C ALA A 154 16.34 13.80 -8.68
N PRO A 155 16.19 13.22 -9.88
CA PRO A 155 15.46 13.87 -10.98
C PRO A 155 14.00 14.17 -10.62
N THR A 156 13.56 15.40 -10.87
CA THR A 156 12.20 15.90 -10.61
C THR A 156 11.43 16.28 -11.88
N THR A 157 11.98 15.96 -13.06
CA THR A 157 11.34 16.30 -14.34
C THR A 157 10.07 15.49 -14.56
N CYS A 158 9.07 16.07 -15.23
CA CYS A 158 7.77 15.42 -15.45
C CYS A 158 7.90 14.01 -16.06
N LEU A 159 8.75 13.84 -17.07
CA LEU A 159 8.96 12.57 -17.78
C LEU A 159 9.76 11.52 -16.99
N THR A 160 10.33 11.90 -15.85
CA THR A 160 10.92 10.93 -14.92
C THR A 160 9.84 10.03 -14.33
N CYS A 161 8.68 10.62 -14.02
CA CYS A 161 7.59 9.96 -13.31
C CYS A 161 6.38 9.69 -14.20
N HIS A 162 6.21 10.39 -15.31
CA HIS A 162 5.02 10.27 -16.17
C HIS A 162 5.36 9.69 -17.53
N LYS A 163 4.64 8.63 -17.91
CA LYS A 163 4.77 7.90 -19.18
C LYS A 163 3.42 7.40 -19.66
#